data_AF-A0A0T6AZI8-F1
#
_entry.id   AF-A0A0T6AZI8-F1
#
_cell.length_a   1.000
_cell.length_b   1.000
_cell.length_c   1.000
_cell.angle_alpha   90.00
_cell.angle_beta   90.00
_cell.angle_gamma   90.00
#
_symmetry.space_group_name_H-M   'P 1'
#
loop_
_entity.id
_entity.type
_entity.pdbx_description
1 polymer ?
#
loop_
_entity_poly.entity_id
_entity_poly.type
_entity_poly.pdbx_seq_one_letter_code
_entity_poly.pdbx_strand_id
1 'polypeptide(L)'
;MNGPISTNQPFIDGLKEFPVNKEKDLLKIKNWMATQAHLPTISDEYIYLFLHACYYAQDKTKHAIETYFTIRTNTPALFSNRDAMSAKVQTVMHMANLVRLPKATPEGYKVLLYSVKDTDYTKFIFSDAVKSFCMYNDCILSEDGLAEGYIVLFDMKGVSLGHLARVSLPALRAFMVYIQVSMITFLSIYKPLNIFRKPIQPD
;
A
#
# COMPACT_ATOMS: atom_id res chain seq x y z
N MET A 1 -16.03 8.34 25.85
CA MET A 1 -15.44 7.00 25.64
C MET A 1 -15.27 6.80 24.15
N ASN A 2 -14.05 6.75 23.65
CA ASN A 2 -13.68 6.19 22.35
C ASN A 2 -12.25 5.70 22.53
N GLY A 3 -12.09 4.40 22.78
CA GLY A 3 -10.77 3.78 22.92
C GLY A 3 -10.03 3.82 21.58
N PRO A 4 -8.68 3.81 21.58
CA PRO A 4 -7.93 3.74 20.34
C PRO A 4 -8.16 2.37 19.71
N ILE A 5 -8.65 2.34 18.46
CA ILE A 5 -8.57 1.13 17.63
C ILE A 5 -7.08 0.90 17.35
N SER A 6 -6.45 0.10 18.18
CA SER A 6 -5.16 -0.52 17.88
C SER A 6 -5.44 -1.53 16.77
N THR A 7 -5.23 -1.16 15.51
CA THR A 7 -5.34 -2.12 14.42
C THR A 7 -4.09 -2.99 14.40
N ASN A 8 -3.97 -3.88 15.39
CA ASN A 8 -3.07 -5.03 15.34
C ASN A 8 -3.55 -6.06 14.29
N GLN A 9 -4.74 -5.87 13.72
CA GLN A 9 -5.32 -6.69 12.67
C GLN A 9 -5.19 -6.01 11.30
N PRO A 10 -4.80 -6.74 10.25
CA PRO A 10 -4.66 -6.20 8.91
C PRO A 10 -6.01 -5.98 8.20
N PHE A 11 -7.05 -6.73 8.59
CA PHE A 11 -8.38 -6.71 7.99
C PHE A 11 -9.43 -6.14 8.95
N ILE A 12 -10.32 -5.28 8.44
CA ILE A 12 -11.31 -4.56 9.26
C ILE A 12 -12.36 -5.52 9.86
N ASP A 13 -12.71 -6.55 9.10
CA ASP A 13 -13.66 -7.60 9.50
C ASP A 13 -12.97 -8.96 9.74
N GLY A 14 -11.65 -8.97 9.89
CA GLY A 14 -10.84 -10.19 9.88
C GLY A 14 -10.75 -10.83 8.49
N LEU A 15 -9.90 -11.85 8.39
CA LEU A 15 -9.76 -12.63 7.16
C LEU A 15 -10.92 -13.63 7.05
N LYS A 16 -11.88 -13.36 6.15
CA LYS A 16 -13.09 -14.18 5.99
C LYS A 16 -12.80 -15.64 5.62
N GLU A 17 -11.81 -15.86 4.76
CA GLU A 17 -11.41 -17.18 4.30
C GLU A 17 -9.90 -17.35 4.43
N PHE A 18 -9.49 -18.36 5.21
CA PHE A 18 -8.09 -18.72 5.33
C PHE A 18 -7.62 -19.51 4.11
N PRO A 19 -6.37 -19.33 3.66
CA PRO A 19 -5.81 -20.11 2.57
C PRO A 19 -5.76 -21.60 2.89
N VAL A 20 -6.39 -22.40 2.03
CA VAL A 20 -6.51 -23.85 2.19
C VAL A 20 -5.12 -24.53 2.10
N ASN A 21 -4.82 -25.43 3.04
CA ASN A 21 -3.57 -26.21 3.09
C ASN A 21 -2.29 -25.37 3.28
N LYS A 22 -2.38 -24.20 3.91
CA LYS A 22 -1.24 -23.29 4.16
C LYS A 22 -0.88 -23.12 5.63
N GLU A 23 -1.48 -23.91 6.52
CA GLU A 23 -1.25 -23.89 7.97
C GLU A 23 0.21 -24.22 8.32
N LYS A 24 0.83 -25.14 7.56
CA LYS A 24 2.25 -25.47 7.73
C LYS A 24 3.16 -24.31 7.35
N ASP A 25 2.81 -23.53 6.32
CA ASP A 25 3.58 -22.36 5.90
C ASP A 25 3.47 -21.23 6.92
N LEU A 26 2.27 -21.00 7.45
CA LEU A 26 2.02 -20.10 8.59
C LEU A 26 2.88 -20.50 9.79
N LEU A 27 2.85 -21.77 10.20
CA LEU A 27 3.57 -22.24 11.39
C LEU A 27 5.09 -22.05 11.26
N LYS A 28 5.66 -22.27 10.07
CA LYS A 28 7.08 -22.02 9.81
C LYS A 28 7.44 -20.55 10.03
N ILE A 29 6.64 -19.63 9.51
CA ILE A 29 6.88 -18.19 9.67
C ILE A 29 6.68 -17.79 11.14
N LYS A 30 5.63 -18.26 11.82
CA LYS A 30 5.42 -18.00 13.26
C LYS A 30 6.61 -18.45 14.10
N ASN A 31 7.08 -19.67 13.90
CA ASN A 31 8.22 -20.21 14.64
C ASN A 31 9.50 -19.43 14.37
N TRP A 32 9.72 -19.01 13.12
CA TRP A 32 10.87 -18.15 12.79
C TRP A 32 10.73 -16.76 13.42
N MET A 33 9.57 -16.11 13.36
CA MET A 33 9.36 -14.81 14.00
C MET A 33 9.60 -14.85 15.51
N ALA A 34 9.24 -15.96 16.17
CA ALA A 34 9.50 -16.15 17.60
C ALA A 34 11.01 -16.17 17.96
N THR A 35 11.90 -16.40 16.99
CA THR A 35 13.36 -16.30 17.21
C THR A 35 13.93 -14.91 16.92
N GLN A 36 13.12 -13.98 16.40
CA GLN A 36 13.52 -12.62 16.06
C GLN A 36 13.02 -11.61 17.10
N ALA A 37 13.84 -11.32 18.11
CA ALA A 37 13.43 -10.48 19.26
C ALA A 37 13.09 -9.01 18.89
N HIS A 38 13.58 -8.52 17.75
CA HIS A 38 13.30 -7.16 17.26
C HIS A 38 11.99 -7.05 16.48
N LEU A 39 11.41 -8.17 16.04
CA LEU A 39 10.15 -8.17 15.31
C LEU A 39 8.96 -8.11 16.28
N PRO A 40 7.89 -7.37 15.95
CA PRO A 40 6.68 -7.39 16.74
C PRO A 40 5.94 -8.73 16.59
N THR A 41 5.16 -9.09 17.60
CA THR A 41 4.16 -10.15 17.47
C THR A 41 2.98 -9.63 16.64
N ILE A 42 2.58 -10.41 15.63
CA ILE A 42 1.48 -10.10 14.73
C ILE A 42 0.49 -11.26 14.64
N SER A 43 -0.73 -11.01 14.16
CA SER A 43 -1.75 -12.03 14.00
C SER A 43 -1.45 -12.99 12.84
N ASP A 44 -2.09 -14.15 12.86
CA ASP A 44 -1.96 -15.16 11.81
C ASP A 44 -2.43 -14.62 10.44
N GLU A 45 -3.45 -13.77 10.44
CA GLU A 45 -3.93 -13.04 9.27
C GLU A 45 -2.84 -12.15 8.64
N TYR A 46 -2.04 -11.49 9.47
CA TYR A 46 -0.94 -10.64 9.04
C TYR A 46 0.16 -11.48 8.38
N ILE A 47 0.44 -12.66 8.94
CA ILE A 47 1.40 -13.60 8.35
C ILE A 47 0.88 -14.17 7.03
N TYR A 48 -0.41 -14.52 6.95
CA TYR A 48 -1.03 -14.96 5.70
C TYR A 48 -0.97 -13.89 4.63
N LEU A 49 -1.15 -12.62 5.00
CA LEU A 49 -1.03 -11.51 4.07
C LEU A 49 0.39 -11.46 3.45
N PHE A 50 1.45 -11.56 4.26
CA PHE A 50 2.82 -11.61 3.75
C PHE A 50 3.11 -12.87 2.93
N LEU A 51 2.66 -14.04 3.39
CA LEU A 51 2.80 -15.29 2.66
C LEU A 51 2.13 -15.19 1.29
N HIS A 52 0.90 -14.70 1.24
CA HIS A 52 0.13 -14.52 0.02
C HIS A 52 0.86 -13.61 -0.97
N ALA A 53 1.29 -12.42 -0.52
CA ALA A 53 2.05 -11.48 -1.36
C ALA A 53 3.38 -12.06 -1.88
N CYS A 54 3.95 -13.02 -1.17
CA CYS A 54 5.20 -13.69 -1.55
C CYS A 54 4.97 -15.05 -2.23
N TYR A 55 3.75 -15.37 -2.67
CA TYR A 55 3.40 -16.68 -3.26
C TYR A 55 3.79 -17.87 -2.38
N TYR A 56 3.68 -17.69 -1.07
CA TYR A 56 4.05 -18.64 -0.01
C TYR A 56 5.53 -19.07 -0.03
N ALA A 57 6.39 -18.31 -0.71
CA ALA A 57 7.83 -18.53 -0.68
C ALA A 57 8.38 -18.05 0.68
N GLN A 58 8.86 -19.01 1.48
CA GLN A 58 9.27 -18.78 2.87
C GLN A 58 10.34 -17.69 3.00
N ASP A 59 11.43 -17.75 2.23
CA ASP A 59 12.53 -16.79 2.36
C ASP A 59 12.14 -15.39 1.89
N LYS A 60 11.32 -15.30 0.83
CA LYS A 60 10.75 -14.02 0.38
C LYS A 60 9.84 -13.41 1.44
N THR A 61 9.02 -14.24 2.09
CA THR A 61 8.11 -13.81 3.16
C THR A 61 8.87 -13.25 4.35
N LYS A 62 9.91 -13.95 4.82
CA LYS A 62 10.78 -13.48 5.91
C LYS A 62 11.44 -12.13 5.57
N HIS A 63 11.99 -12.03 4.37
CA HIS A 63 12.62 -10.80 3.90
C HIS A 63 11.62 -9.63 3.80
N ALA A 64 10.41 -9.88 3.31
CA ALA A 64 9.35 -8.89 3.23
C ALA A 64 8.94 -8.39 4.63
N ILE A 65 8.77 -9.30 5.60
CA ILE A 65 8.44 -8.98 7.00
C ILE A 65 9.53 -8.10 7.63
N GLU A 66 10.79 -8.51 7.57
CA GLU A 66 11.92 -7.74 8.11
C GLU A 66 11.97 -6.33 7.52
N THR A 67 11.86 -6.25 6.19
CA THR A 67 11.95 -4.98 5.47
C THR A 67 10.75 -4.09 5.79
N TYR A 68 9.55 -4.67 5.93
CA TYR A 68 8.32 -3.94 6.26
C TYR A 68 8.42 -3.25 7.62
N PHE A 69 8.82 -3.97 8.66
CA PHE A 69 8.95 -3.39 10.00
C PHE A 69 10.15 -2.45 10.11
N THR A 70 11.25 -2.74 9.42
CA THR A 70 12.43 -1.87 9.38
C THR A 70 12.12 -0.51 8.74
N ILE A 71 11.50 -0.50 7.55
CA ILE A 71 11.19 0.75 6.84
C ILE A 71 10.17 1.59 7.63
N ARG A 72 9.13 0.95 8.18
CA ARG A 72 8.10 1.65 8.97
C ARG A 72 8.67 2.28 10.23
N THR A 73 9.59 1.58 10.91
CA THR A 73 10.30 2.12 12.09
C THR A 73 11.23 3.27 11.71
N ASN A 74 12.01 3.12 10.63
CA ASN A 74 13.04 4.09 10.26
C ASN A 74 12.52 5.29 9.46
N THR A 75 11.26 5.26 9.00
CA THR A 75 10.67 6.34 8.18
C THR A 75 9.35 6.87 8.77
N PRO A 76 9.36 7.41 10.00
CA PRO A 76 8.15 7.85 10.70
C PRO A 76 7.40 8.98 9.97
N ALA A 77 8.11 9.76 9.15
CA ALA A 77 7.50 10.77 8.29
C ALA A 77 6.45 10.17 7.33
N LEU A 78 6.61 8.91 6.92
CA LEU A 78 5.68 8.21 6.03
C LEU A 78 4.69 7.30 6.77
N PHE A 79 5.09 6.70 7.89
CA PHE A 79 4.33 5.59 8.49
C PHE A 79 3.81 5.84 9.92
N SER A 80 4.16 6.96 10.56
CA SER A 80 3.69 7.31 11.91
C SER A 80 2.68 8.47 11.88
N ASN A 81 1.93 8.66 12.98
CA ASN A 81 0.91 9.72 13.13
C ASN A 81 -0.12 9.71 11.99
N ARG A 82 -0.75 8.55 11.79
CA ARG A 82 -1.68 8.27 10.68
C ARG A 82 -3.11 8.62 11.06
N ASP A 83 -3.36 9.91 11.25
CA ASP A 83 -4.71 10.44 11.52
C ASP A 83 -5.36 10.95 10.24
N ALA A 84 -6.44 10.28 9.83
CA ALA A 84 -7.20 10.63 8.63
C ALA A 84 -7.81 12.04 8.74
N MET A 85 -8.12 12.53 9.94
CA MET A 85 -8.70 13.84 10.19
C MET A 85 -7.66 14.95 10.36
N SER A 86 -6.37 14.60 10.37
CA SER A 86 -5.30 15.59 10.47
C SER A 86 -5.30 16.53 9.26
N ALA A 87 -5.00 17.81 9.49
CA ALA A 87 -4.97 18.82 8.43
C ALA A 87 -4.05 18.43 7.26
N LYS A 88 -2.95 17.73 7.54
CA LYS A 88 -2.01 17.25 6.52
C LYS A 88 -2.64 16.21 5.60
N VAL A 89 -3.28 15.18 6.17
CA VAL A 89 -3.96 14.14 5.38
C VAL A 89 -5.15 14.73 4.63
N GLN A 90 -5.95 15.57 5.29
CA GLN A 90 -7.07 16.27 4.66
C GLN A 90 -6.62 17.14 3.48
N THR A 91 -5.49 17.83 3.59
CA THR A 91 -4.90 18.59 2.46
C THR A 91 -4.62 17.67 1.28
N VAL A 92 -4.00 16.51 1.50
CA VAL A 92 -3.73 15.55 0.42
C VAL A 92 -5.03 15.02 -0.18
N MET A 93 -6.03 14.67 0.63
CA MET A 93 -7.32 14.19 0.15
C MET A 93 -8.09 15.23 -0.67
N HIS A 94 -7.84 16.52 -0.45
CA HIS A 94 -8.35 17.59 -1.32
C HIS A 94 -7.56 17.75 -2.62
N MET A 95 -6.24 17.49 -2.58
CA MET A 95 -5.34 17.66 -3.72
C MET A 95 -5.31 16.48 -4.69
N ALA A 96 -5.65 15.28 -4.25
CA ALA A 96 -5.53 14.05 -5.03
C ALA A 96 -6.84 13.26 -5.05
N ASN A 97 -7.08 12.56 -6.16
CA ASN A 97 -8.09 11.51 -6.21
C ASN A 97 -7.42 10.17 -5.90
N LEU A 98 -7.93 9.46 -4.90
CA LEU A 98 -7.55 8.08 -4.59
C LEU A 98 -8.78 7.19 -4.75
N VAL A 99 -8.80 6.34 -5.79
CA VAL A 99 -10.02 5.64 -6.20
C VAL A 99 -9.76 4.16 -6.46
N ARG A 100 -10.56 3.27 -5.85
CA ARG A 100 -10.67 1.86 -6.23
C ARG A 100 -11.72 1.76 -7.33
N LEU A 101 -11.34 1.28 -8.51
CA LEU A 101 -12.29 1.08 -9.60
C LEU A 101 -13.19 -0.13 -9.30
N PRO A 102 -14.47 -0.10 -9.72
CA PRO A 102 -15.45 -1.12 -9.35
C PRO A 102 -15.25 -2.47 -10.04
N LYS A 103 -14.51 -2.51 -11.16
CA LYS A 103 -14.26 -3.74 -11.93
C LYS A 103 -12.80 -4.14 -11.83
N ALA A 104 -12.56 -5.41 -11.57
CA ALA A 104 -11.26 -6.03 -11.73
C ALA A 104 -10.93 -6.22 -13.23
N THR A 105 -9.66 -6.50 -13.54
CA THR A 105 -9.26 -6.94 -14.88
C THR A 105 -9.75 -8.37 -15.14
N PRO A 106 -9.72 -8.85 -16.40
CA PRO A 106 -10.07 -10.24 -16.73
C PRO A 106 -9.23 -11.28 -15.96
N GLU A 107 -8.00 -10.92 -15.57
CA GLU A 107 -7.08 -11.75 -14.79
C GLU A 107 -7.36 -11.70 -13.27
N GLY A 108 -8.34 -10.91 -12.82
CA GLY A 108 -8.73 -10.80 -11.42
C GLY A 108 -8.01 -9.69 -10.63
N TYR A 109 -7.16 -8.88 -11.27
CA TYR A 109 -6.47 -7.79 -10.58
C TYR A 109 -7.41 -6.63 -10.27
N LYS A 110 -7.37 -6.14 -9.02
CA LYS A 110 -8.09 -4.93 -8.62
C LYS A 110 -7.35 -3.70 -9.16
N VAL A 111 -8.08 -2.66 -9.53
CA VAL A 111 -7.47 -1.47 -10.16
C VAL A 111 -7.64 -0.24 -9.27
N LEU A 112 -6.53 0.42 -8.97
CA LEU A 112 -6.47 1.67 -8.21
C LEU A 112 -6.07 2.81 -9.15
N LEU A 113 -6.82 3.90 -9.14
CA LEU A 113 -6.55 5.11 -9.90
C LEU A 113 -6.14 6.23 -8.95
N TYR A 114 -4.99 6.84 -9.26
CA TYR A 114 -4.44 7.97 -8.56
C TYR A 114 -4.22 9.13 -9.53
N SER A 115 -4.76 10.30 -9.21
CA SER A 115 -4.61 11.50 -10.04
C SER A 115 -4.48 12.76 -9.20
N VAL A 116 -3.91 13.80 -9.79
CA VAL A 116 -3.91 15.15 -9.19
C VAL A 116 -5.25 15.83 -9.48
N LYS A 117 -5.88 16.38 -8.44
CA LYS A 117 -7.13 17.16 -8.51
C LYS A 117 -6.85 18.67 -8.41
N ASP A 118 -5.99 19.07 -7.46
CA ASP A 118 -5.50 20.45 -7.32
C ASP A 118 -4.04 20.50 -7.76
N THR A 119 -3.76 21.26 -8.82
CA THR A 119 -2.43 21.35 -9.44
C THR A 119 -1.53 22.41 -8.80
N ASP A 120 -1.97 23.07 -7.73
CA ASP A 120 -1.12 23.97 -6.97
C ASP A 120 -0.04 23.21 -6.19
N TYR A 121 1.13 23.09 -6.82
CA TYR A 121 2.28 22.41 -6.25
C TYR A 121 2.79 23.06 -4.96
N THR A 122 2.41 24.30 -4.63
CA THR A 122 2.88 24.97 -3.42
C THR A 122 2.34 24.32 -2.14
N LYS A 123 1.16 23.70 -2.24
CA LYS A 123 0.50 22.93 -1.17
C LYS A 123 1.06 21.51 -1.02
N PHE A 124 1.81 21.04 -2.03
CA PHE A 124 2.29 19.67 -2.09
C PHE A 124 3.48 19.43 -1.14
N ILE A 125 3.28 18.48 -0.23
CA ILE A 125 4.33 17.91 0.63
C ILE A 125 4.43 16.42 0.31
N PHE A 126 5.55 16.01 -0.28
CA PHE A 126 5.72 14.64 -0.80
C PHE A 126 5.53 13.56 0.26
N SER A 127 6.07 13.74 1.48
CA SER A 127 5.93 12.76 2.56
C SER A 127 4.49 12.59 3.02
N ASP A 128 3.72 13.69 3.08
CA ASP A 128 2.32 13.65 3.48
C ASP A 128 1.48 12.98 2.40
N ALA A 129 1.81 13.21 1.12
CA ALA A 129 1.18 12.54 -0.01
C ALA A 129 1.40 11.01 0.02
N VAL A 130 2.66 10.57 0.20
CA VAL A 130 3.00 9.14 0.33
C VAL A 130 2.35 8.51 1.56
N LYS A 131 2.34 9.20 2.70
CA LYS A 131 1.64 8.73 3.91
C LYS A 131 0.16 8.48 3.65
N SER A 132 -0.52 9.46 3.05
CA SER A 132 -1.95 9.39 2.77
C SER A 132 -2.26 8.30 1.76
N PHE A 133 -1.40 8.12 0.75
CA PHE A 133 -1.45 6.98 -0.16
C PHE A 133 -1.35 5.64 0.59
N CYS A 134 -0.34 5.46 1.44
CA CYS A 134 -0.19 4.23 2.22
C CYS A 134 -1.38 3.99 3.15
N MET A 135 -1.96 5.04 3.75
CA MET A 135 -3.21 4.98 4.53
C MET A 135 -4.37 4.46 3.72
N TYR A 136 -4.60 5.04 2.55
CA TYR A 136 -5.67 4.61 1.66
C TYR A 136 -5.48 3.14 1.22
N ASN A 137 -4.28 2.75 0.80
CA ASN A 137 -4.01 1.37 0.35
C ASN A 137 -4.16 0.36 1.50
N ASP A 138 -3.75 0.71 2.73
CA ASP A 138 -3.96 -0.17 3.88
C ASP A 138 -5.47 -0.37 4.13
N CYS A 139 -6.31 0.67 4.00
CA CYS A 139 -7.77 0.52 4.09
C CYS A 139 -8.33 -0.39 2.98
N ILE A 140 -7.92 -0.16 1.73
CA ILE A 140 -8.37 -0.97 0.60
C ILE A 140 -8.00 -2.44 0.80
N LEU A 141 -6.76 -2.73 1.18
CA LEU A 141 -6.30 -4.07 1.49
C LEU A 141 -7.09 -4.70 2.64
N SER A 142 -7.43 -3.90 3.65
CA SER A 142 -8.22 -4.33 4.80
C SER A 142 -9.62 -4.80 4.41
N GLU A 143 -10.25 -4.14 3.44
CA GLU A 143 -11.57 -4.49 2.89
C GLU A 143 -11.50 -5.65 1.89
N ASP A 144 -10.43 -5.68 1.09
CA ASP A 144 -10.32 -6.54 -0.08
C ASP A 144 -9.85 -7.96 0.25
N GLY A 145 -9.28 -8.17 1.44
CA GLY A 145 -8.71 -9.45 1.86
C GLY A 145 -7.47 -9.83 1.05
N LEU A 146 -7.26 -11.13 0.87
CA LEU A 146 -6.18 -11.68 0.05
C LEU A 146 -6.53 -11.59 -1.45
N ALA A 147 -6.44 -10.40 -2.02
CA ALA A 147 -6.68 -10.18 -3.44
C ALA A 147 -5.53 -10.73 -4.31
N GLU A 148 -5.85 -11.25 -5.50
CA GLU A 148 -4.89 -11.77 -6.50
C GLU A 148 -3.80 -10.76 -6.88
N GLY A 149 -4.11 -9.47 -6.79
CA GLY A 149 -3.15 -8.38 -6.94
C GLY A 149 -3.80 -7.06 -7.32
N TYR A 150 -2.97 -6.04 -7.46
CA TYR A 150 -3.40 -4.69 -7.78
C TYR A 150 -2.64 -4.14 -8.99
N ILE A 151 -3.38 -3.47 -9.87
CA ILE A 151 -2.83 -2.58 -10.90
C ILE A 151 -3.05 -1.15 -10.43
N VAL A 152 -1.97 -0.38 -10.41
CA VAL A 152 -2.02 1.01 -10.00
C VAL A 152 -1.82 1.91 -11.21
N LEU A 153 -2.82 2.72 -11.51
CA LEU A 153 -2.82 3.71 -12.56
C LEU A 153 -2.55 5.09 -11.97
N PHE A 154 -1.45 5.72 -12.41
CA PHE A 154 -1.17 7.11 -12.10
C PHE A 154 -1.50 7.98 -13.31
N ASP A 155 -2.56 8.78 -13.19
CA ASP A 155 -2.83 9.86 -14.14
C ASP A 155 -1.96 11.07 -13.80
N MET A 156 -0.97 11.30 -14.64
CA MET A 156 0.01 12.38 -14.49
C MET A 156 -0.51 13.72 -15.02
N LYS A 157 -1.75 13.80 -15.52
CA LYS A 157 -2.34 15.07 -15.94
C LYS A 157 -2.36 16.06 -14.76
N GLY A 158 -1.85 17.26 -14.98
CA GLY A 158 -1.76 18.31 -13.95
C GLY A 158 -0.50 18.25 -13.09
N VAL A 159 0.32 17.19 -13.20
CA VAL A 159 1.65 17.16 -12.59
C VAL A 159 2.59 18.08 -13.39
N SER A 160 3.29 18.96 -12.68
CA SER A 160 4.21 19.95 -13.25
C SER A 160 5.63 19.78 -12.70
N LEU A 161 6.61 20.45 -13.30
CA LEU A 161 7.99 20.47 -12.78
C LEU A 161 8.06 20.98 -11.33
N GLY A 162 7.16 21.87 -10.92
CA GLY A 162 7.06 22.35 -9.55
C GLY A 162 6.71 21.25 -8.54
N HIS A 163 5.90 20.26 -8.94
CA HIS A 163 5.64 19.07 -8.13
C HIS A 163 6.89 18.18 -8.01
N LEU A 164 7.58 17.96 -9.13
CA LEU A 164 8.81 17.14 -9.15
C LEU A 164 9.92 17.76 -8.29
N ALA A 165 10.08 19.08 -8.33
CA ALA A 165 11.06 19.81 -7.51
C ALA A 165 10.80 19.68 -6.00
N ARG A 166 9.59 19.29 -5.59
CA ARG A 166 9.19 19.10 -4.18
C ARG A 166 9.26 17.64 -3.72
N VAL A 167 9.69 16.73 -4.58
CA VAL A 167 9.89 15.33 -4.21
C VAL A 167 11.09 15.22 -3.26
N SER A 168 10.84 14.68 -2.08
CA SER A 168 11.90 14.37 -1.11
C SER A 168 12.59 13.08 -1.53
N LEU A 169 13.87 13.16 -1.94
CA LEU A 169 14.64 11.98 -2.36
C LEU A 169 14.74 10.88 -1.27
N PRO A 170 14.99 11.20 0.02
CA PRO A 170 14.97 10.19 1.07
C PRO A 170 13.61 9.48 1.19
N ALA A 171 12.51 10.24 1.17
CA ALA A 171 11.17 9.68 1.24
C ALA A 171 10.83 8.85 -0.01
N LEU A 172 11.24 9.30 -1.20
CA LEU A 172 11.06 8.56 -2.44
C LEU A 172 11.80 7.23 -2.40
N ARG A 173 13.06 7.21 -1.97
CA ARG A 173 13.84 5.97 -1.84
C ARG A 173 13.17 4.99 -0.88
N ALA A 174 12.78 5.47 0.31
CA ALA A 174 12.08 4.64 1.29
C ALA A 174 10.76 4.08 0.71
N PHE A 175 9.99 4.91 0.01
CA PHE A 175 8.75 4.49 -0.63
C PHE A 175 8.98 3.48 -1.75
N MET A 176 10.00 3.66 -2.59
CA MET A 176 10.33 2.72 -3.67
C MET A 176 10.73 1.34 -3.14
N VAL A 177 11.54 1.28 -2.08
CA VAL A 177 11.87 -0.01 -1.44
C VAL A 177 10.62 -0.62 -0.81
N TYR A 178 9.80 0.19 -0.13
CA TYR A 178 8.55 -0.27 0.46
C TYR A 178 7.64 -0.93 -0.58
N ILE A 179 7.37 -0.28 -1.72
CA ILE A 179 6.49 -0.84 -2.76
C ILE A 179 7.05 -2.08 -3.48
N GLN A 180 8.38 -2.18 -3.61
CA GLN A 180 9.02 -3.28 -4.35
C GLN A 180 9.21 -4.54 -3.51
N VAL A 181 9.45 -4.39 -2.21
CA VAL A 181 9.91 -5.48 -1.33
C VAL A 181 8.92 -5.81 -0.24
N SER A 182 8.22 -4.80 0.29
CA SER A 182 7.46 -4.90 1.54
C SER A 182 5.97 -4.69 1.42
N MET A 183 5.51 -4.05 0.34
CA MET A 183 4.10 -3.74 0.17
C MET A 183 3.35 -5.04 -0.07
N ILE A 184 2.36 -5.27 0.78
CA ILE A 184 1.69 -6.56 0.91
C ILE A 184 0.57 -6.71 -0.14
N THR A 185 0.89 -6.30 -1.36
CA THR A 185 0.06 -6.37 -2.56
C THR A 185 0.97 -6.69 -3.73
N PHE A 186 0.59 -7.66 -4.57
CA PHE A 186 1.26 -7.86 -5.84
C PHE A 186 1.02 -6.64 -6.73
N LEU A 187 2.07 -5.86 -6.99
CA LEU A 187 1.99 -4.70 -7.87
C LEU A 187 2.45 -5.11 -9.27
N SER A 188 1.50 -5.55 -10.10
CA SER A 188 1.77 -5.66 -11.52
C SER A 188 1.49 -4.30 -12.17
N ILE A 189 2.59 -3.61 -12.50
CA ILE A 189 2.68 -2.65 -13.60
C ILE A 189 2.16 -1.24 -13.27
N TYR A 190 3.11 -0.32 -13.04
CA TYR A 190 2.94 1.10 -13.30
C TYR A 190 2.86 1.32 -14.82
N LYS A 191 1.68 1.63 -15.35
CA LYS A 191 1.54 2.14 -16.72
C LYS A 191 1.06 3.59 -16.65
N PRO A 192 1.76 4.54 -17.29
CA PRO A 192 1.21 5.89 -17.50
C PRO A 192 -0.14 5.77 -18.21
N LEU A 193 -1.19 6.40 -17.66
CA LEU A 193 -2.55 6.32 -18.21
C LEU A 193 -2.62 6.76 -19.69
N ASN A 194 -1.70 7.63 -20.13
CA ASN A 194 -1.58 8.09 -21.52
C ASN A 194 -1.30 6.97 -22.54
N ILE A 195 -0.91 5.77 -22.10
CA ILE A 195 -0.72 4.60 -23.00
C ILE A 195 -2.07 3.92 -23.31
N PHE A 196 -3.10 4.11 -22.48
CA PHE A 196 -4.43 3.51 -22.69
C PHE A 196 -5.38 4.38 -23.51
N ARG A 197 -5.02 5.63 -23.80
CA ARG A 197 -5.75 6.45 -24.78
C ARG A 197 -5.38 6.01 -26.19
N LYS A 198 -6.00 4.94 -26.70
CA LYS A 198 -6.23 4.89 -28.14
C LYS A 198 -7.21 6.03 -28.46
N PRO A 199 -6.96 6.88 -29.47
CA PRO A 199 -7.96 7.84 -29.91
C PRO A 199 -9.21 7.05 -30.29
N ILE A 200 -10.34 7.41 -29.66
CA ILE A 200 -11.65 7.02 -30.18
C ILE A 200 -11.70 7.66 -31.56
N GLN A 201 -11.59 6.85 -32.61
CA GLN A 201 -11.90 7.36 -33.94
C GLN A 201 -13.40 7.67 -33.94
N PRO A 202 -13.80 8.91 -34.27
CA PRO A 202 -15.20 9.18 -34.53
C PRO A 202 -15.59 8.42 -35.80
N ASP A 203 -16.67 7.64 -35.71
CA ASP A 203 -17.41 7.13 -36.87
C ASP A 203 -17.97 8.30 -37.70
#